data_AF-A0A381VSK1-F1
#
_entry.id   AF-A0A381VSK1-F1
#
_cell.length_a   1.000
_cell.length_b   1.000
_cell.length_c   1.000
_cell.angle_alpha   90.00
_cell.angle_beta   90.00
_cell.angle_gamma   90.00
#
_symmetry.space_group_name_H-M   'P 1'
#
loop_
_entity.id
_entity.type
_entity.pdbx_description
1 polymer ?
#
loop_
_entity_poly.entity_id
_entity_poly.type
_entity_poly.pdbx_seq_one_letter_code
_entity_poly.pdbx_strand_id
1 'polypeptide(L)'
;MDEEDITQLRDLVDSLVERGDSVEGFAMRGTYFEAETHPESHPLLQSMEMLASANDMKLERRILAYQDRNLLQYDITWRGSHTGLIEVASAASEAWTVINSSLNLAPQLDFTFIGSPAPSLEEE
;
A
#
# COMPACT_ATOMS: atom_id res chain seq x y z
N MET A 1 8.13 7.06 -5.90
CA MET A 1 7.89 6.56 -7.26
C MET A 1 8.33 7.64 -8.22
N ASP A 2 9.07 7.25 -9.23
CA ASP A 2 9.36 8.13 -10.36
C ASP A 2 8.30 7.97 -11.47
N GLU A 3 8.44 8.74 -12.55
CA GLU A 3 7.52 8.72 -13.70
C GLU A 3 7.52 7.35 -14.42
N GLU A 4 8.62 6.61 -14.33
CA GLU A 4 8.76 5.26 -14.88
C GLU A 4 7.92 4.27 -14.06
N ASP A 5 7.98 4.33 -12.73
CA ASP A 5 7.16 3.50 -11.84
C ASP A 5 5.65 3.73 -12.08
N ILE A 6 5.23 4.98 -12.29
CA ILE A 6 3.82 5.32 -12.57
C ILE A 6 3.38 4.73 -13.91
N THR A 7 4.23 4.80 -14.92
CA THR A 7 3.96 4.23 -16.25
C THR A 7 3.82 2.72 -16.18
N GLN A 8 4.74 2.04 -15.47
CA GLN A 8 4.67 0.59 -15.26
C GLN A 8 3.42 0.17 -14.50
N LEU A 9 3.02 0.93 -13.47
CA LEU A 9 1.79 0.66 -12.72
C LEU A 9 0.55 0.78 -13.61
N ARG A 10 0.51 1.81 -14.47
CA ARG A 10 -0.58 2.02 -15.42
C ARG A 10 -0.67 0.89 -16.44
N ASP A 11 0.45 0.53 -17.07
CA ASP A 11 0.51 -0.57 -18.04
C ASP A 11 0.08 -1.90 -17.40
N LEU A 12 0.45 -2.13 -16.14
CA LEU A 12 0.03 -3.30 -15.39
C LEU A 12 -1.48 -3.30 -15.15
N VAL A 13 -2.07 -2.20 -14.67
CA VAL A 13 -3.52 -2.08 -14.46
C VAL A 13 -4.28 -2.29 -15.77
N ASP A 14 -3.83 -1.64 -16.85
CA ASP A 14 -4.46 -1.77 -18.17
C ASP A 14 -4.39 -3.22 -18.65
N SER A 15 -3.25 -3.91 -18.49
CA SER A 15 -3.12 -5.33 -18.87
C SER A 15 -4.02 -6.27 -18.06
N LEU A 16 -4.25 -5.99 -16.78
CA LEU A 16 -5.15 -6.77 -15.93
C LEU A 16 -6.60 -6.58 -16.37
N VAL A 17 -7.00 -5.34 -16.66
CA VAL A 17 -8.34 -5.01 -17.15
C VAL A 17 -8.59 -5.63 -18.53
N GLU A 18 -7.61 -5.56 -19.45
CA GLU A 18 -7.70 -6.17 -20.79
C GLU A 18 -7.83 -7.70 -20.72
N ARG A 19 -7.17 -8.34 -19.74
CA ARG A 19 -7.33 -9.77 -19.47
C ARG A 19 -8.72 -10.14 -18.95
N GLY A 20 -9.49 -9.16 -18.49
CA GLY A 20 -10.81 -9.35 -17.88
C GLY A 20 -10.75 -9.58 -16.36
N ASP A 21 -9.62 -9.27 -15.72
CA ASP A 21 -9.53 -9.33 -14.26
C ASP A 21 -10.37 -8.21 -13.63
N SER A 22 -10.97 -8.52 -12.48
CA SER A 22 -11.55 -7.48 -11.62
C SER A 22 -10.42 -6.78 -10.90
N VAL A 23 -10.31 -5.45 -11.05
CA VAL A 23 -9.40 -4.60 -10.29
C VAL A 23 -10.25 -3.65 -9.43
N GLU A 24 -10.40 -4.00 -8.16
CA GLU A 24 -11.31 -3.35 -7.20
C GLU A 24 -10.60 -2.38 -6.26
N GLY A 25 -9.27 -2.33 -6.32
CA GLY A 25 -8.46 -1.49 -5.45
C GLY A 25 -7.05 -2.03 -5.28
N PHE A 26 -6.39 -1.57 -4.21
CA PHE A 26 -5.05 -2.01 -3.85
C PHE A 26 -4.88 -2.03 -2.34
N ALA A 27 -3.91 -2.80 -1.89
CA ALA A 27 -3.38 -2.76 -0.53
C ALA A 27 -1.88 -2.53 -0.57
N MET A 28 -1.42 -1.66 0.33
CA MET A 28 0.00 -1.43 0.58
C MET A 28 0.30 -1.76 2.03
N ARG A 29 1.40 -2.48 2.25
CA ARG A 29 1.88 -2.86 3.57
C ARG A 29 3.26 -2.28 3.81
N GLY A 30 3.46 -1.66 4.96
CA GLY A 30 4.77 -1.30 5.47
C GLY A 30 5.08 -2.07 6.73
N THR A 31 6.15 -2.87 6.71
CA THR A 31 6.66 -3.60 7.87
C THR A 31 7.92 -2.93 8.39
N TYR A 32 7.89 -2.53 9.66
CA TYR A 32 8.94 -1.79 10.35
C TYR A 32 9.60 -2.67 11.41
N PHE A 33 10.93 -2.77 11.33
CA PHE A 33 11.76 -3.56 12.23
C PHE A 33 12.49 -2.71 13.28
N GLU A 34 12.34 -1.39 13.21
CA GLU A 34 13.10 -0.41 14.00
C GLU A 34 12.52 -0.22 15.41
N ALA A 35 13.37 -0.22 16.44
CA ALA A 35 12.96 -0.02 17.83
C ALA A 35 12.27 1.34 18.05
N GLU A 36 12.69 2.36 17.30
CA GLU A 36 12.18 3.72 17.35
C GLU A 36 10.72 3.83 16.92
N THR A 37 10.17 2.84 16.20
CA THR A 37 8.78 2.87 15.70
C THR A 37 7.73 2.38 16.71
N HIS A 38 8.17 1.79 17.83
CA HIS A 38 7.30 1.21 18.88
C HIS A 38 6.75 2.16 19.96
N PRO A 39 7.25 3.39 20.19
CA PRO A 39 6.58 4.34 21.07
C PRO A 39 5.18 4.67 20.53
N GLU A 40 4.15 4.62 21.37
CA GLU A 40 2.83 5.19 21.04
C GLU A 40 2.91 6.70 20.70
N SER A 41 4.03 7.35 21.05
CA SER A 41 4.36 8.72 20.71
C SER A 41 5.15 8.91 19.40
N HIS A 42 5.47 7.84 18.66
CA HIS A 42 6.24 7.95 17.43
C HIS A 42 5.36 8.57 16.31
N PRO A 43 5.85 9.59 15.58
CA PRO A 43 5.06 10.35 14.62
C PRO A 43 4.52 9.52 13.44
N LEU A 44 5.10 8.34 13.19
CA LEU A 44 4.67 7.44 12.11
C LEU A 44 3.17 7.12 12.14
N LEU A 45 2.59 6.81 13.31
CA LEU A 45 1.15 6.50 13.37
C LEU A 45 0.31 7.66 12.85
N GLN A 46 0.57 8.87 13.36
CA GLN A 46 -0.14 10.07 12.96
C GLN A 46 0.04 10.36 11.47
N SER A 47 1.26 10.18 10.93
CA SER A 47 1.52 10.35 9.50
C SER A 47 0.74 9.34 8.65
N MET A 48 0.66 8.08 9.08
CA MET A 48 -0.12 7.04 8.39
C MET A 48 -1.62 7.30 8.45
N GLU A 49 -2.15 7.79 9.58
CA GLU A 49 -3.55 8.19 9.72
C GLU A 49 -3.90 9.37 8.80
N MET A 50 -3.02 10.37 8.71
CA MET A 50 -3.19 11.49 7.78
C MET A 50 -3.18 11.03 6.32
N LEU A 51 -2.23 10.16 5.96
CA LEU A 51 -2.13 9.58 4.62
C LEU A 51 -3.41 8.81 4.25
N ALA A 52 -3.93 8.00 5.18
CA ALA A 52 -5.16 7.25 4.97
C ALA A 52 -6.37 8.17 4.82
N SER A 53 -6.51 9.16 5.71
CA SER A 53 -7.63 10.11 5.67
C SER A 53 -7.61 11.00 4.42
N ALA A 54 -6.44 11.39 3.92
CA ALA A 54 -6.32 12.27 2.76
C ALA A 54 -6.75 11.60 1.44
N ASN A 55 -6.66 10.26 1.38
CA ASN A 55 -6.92 9.48 0.16
C ASN A 55 -8.12 8.52 0.31
N ASP A 56 -8.96 8.72 1.33
CA ASP A 56 -10.11 7.85 1.64
C ASP A 56 -9.75 6.35 1.71
N MET A 57 -8.65 6.06 2.41
CA MET A 57 -8.14 4.70 2.59
C MET A 57 -8.45 4.18 3.99
N LYS A 58 -8.64 2.86 4.08
CA LYS A 58 -8.69 2.17 5.36
C LYS A 58 -7.27 1.93 5.86
N LEU A 59 -6.99 2.30 7.11
CA LEU A 59 -5.75 1.97 7.80
C LEU A 59 -5.97 0.87 8.85
N GLU A 60 -5.10 -0.13 8.84
CA GLU A 60 -4.98 -1.11 9.91
C GLU A 60 -3.55 -1.11 10.46
N ARG A 61 -3.41 -1.08 11.79
CA ARG A 61 -2.13 -1.19 12.48
C ARG A 61 -2.05 -2.51 13.23
N ARG A 62 -0.94 -3.22 13.08
CA ARG A 62 -0.68 -4.48 13.79
C ARG A 62 0.69 -4.42 14.47
N ILE A 63 0.75 -4.85 15.72
CA ILE A 63 2.00 -5.05 16.44
C ILE A 63 2.17 -6.57 16.60
N LEU A 64 3.18 -7.12 15.97
CA LEU A 64 3.53 -8.53 16.11
C LEU A 64 4.67 -8.65 17.11
N ALA A 65 4.36 -9.14 18.31
CA ALA A 65 5.35 -9.37 19.34
C ALA A 65 6.03 -10.74 19.14
N TYR A 66 7.33 -10.74 18.89
CA TYR A 66 8.17 -11.93 18.91
C TYR A 66 9.05 -11.93 20.18
N GLN A 67 9.60 -13.09 20.53
CA GLN A 67 10.40 -13.27 21.76
C GLN A 67 11.54 -12.25 21.91
N ASP A 68 12.18 -11.86 20.80
CA ASP A 68 13.35 -10.98 20.80
C ASP A 68 13.10 -9.59 20.17
N ARG A 69 11.97 -9.40 19.46
CA ARG A 69 11.68 -8.18 18.67
C ARG A 69 10.18 -7.97 18.51
N ASN A 70 9.75 -6.72 18.45
CA ASN A 70 8.41 -6.36 18.00
C ASN A 70 8.48 -5.90 16.54
N LEU A 71 7.55 -6.36 15.71
CA LEU A 71 7.34 -5.84 14.35
C LEU A 71 6.11 -4.96 14.36
N LEU A 72 6.22 -3.81 13.70
CA LEU A 72 5.09 -2.93 13.48
C LEU A 72 4.70 -2.99 12.01
N GLN A 73 3.41 -3.24 11.76
CA GLN A 73 2.87 -3.29 10.41
C GLN A 73 1.74 -2.28 10.27
N TYR A 74 1.78 -1.55 9.16
CA TYR A 74 0.67 -0.72 8.70
C TYR A 74 0.19 -1.29 7.37
N ASP A 75 -1.10 -1.60 7.30
CA ASP A 75 -1.80 -1.98 6.08
C ASP A 75 -2.73 -0.82 5.71
N ILE A 76 -2.50 -0.17 4.57
CA ILE A 76 -3.49 0.74 3.97
C ILE A 76 -4.17 0.03 2.82
N THR A 77 -5.47 0.21 2.73
CA THR A 77 -6.29 -0.39 1.68
C THR A 77 -7.21 0.66 1.09
N TRP A 78 -7.20 0.76 -0.22
CA TRP A 78 -8.14 1.57 -0.97
C TRP A 78 -9.00 0.65 -1.84
N ARG A 79 -10.30 0.96 -1.93
CA ARG A 79 -11.24 0.30 -2.84
C ARG A 79 -12.02 1.34 -3.61
N GLY A 80 -12.16 1.16 -4.91
CA GLY A 80 -12.82 2.12 -5.79
C GLY A 80 -12.78 1.72 -7.25
N SER A 81 -13.00 2.67 -8.15
CA SER A 81 -12.96 2.42 -9.61
C SER A 81 -11.53 2.33 -10.12
N HIS A 82 -11.31 1.53 -11.17
CA HIS A 82 -10.01 1.41 -11.85
C HIS A 82 -9.46 2.76 -12.33
N THR A 83 -10.33 3.69 -12.73
CA THR A 83 -9.94 5.05 -13.17
C THR A 83 -9.27 5.88 -12.09
N GLY A 84 -9.68 5.75 -10.82
CA GLY A 84 -9.07 6.46 -9.69
C GLY A 84 -7.89 5.70 -9.08
N LEU A 85 -7.73 4.42 -9.41
CA LEU A 85 -6.77 3.54 -8.77
C LEU A 85 -5.33 4.02 -8.94
N ILE A 86 -4.92 4.33 -10.17
CA ILE A 86 -3.54 4.69 -10.48
C ILE A 86 -3.16 6.00 -9.78
N GLU A 87 -4.05 6.99 -9.79
CA GLU A 87 -3.84 8.28 -9.16
C GLU A 87 -3.67 8.12 -7.65
N VAL A 88 -4.60 7.41 -7.00
CA VAL A 88 -4.57 7.19 -5.55
C VAL A 88 -3.38 6.32 -5.13
N ALA A 89 -3.05 5.27 -5.88
CA ALA A 89 -1.89 4.41 -5.62
C ALA A 89 -0.57 5.18 -5.74
N SER A 90 -0.44 6.05 -6.75
CA SER A 90 0.75 6.87 -6.95
C SER A 90 0.91 7.89 -5.83
N ALA A 91 -0.17 8.62 -5.50
CA ALA A 91 -0.17 9.61 -4.43
C ALA A 91 0.11 8.98 -3.05
N ALA A 92 -0.50 7.84 -2.74
CA ALA A 92 -0.25 7.11 -1.51
C ALA A 92 1.20 6.61 -1.42
N SER A 93 1.75 6.08 -2.52
CA SER A 93 3.13 5.59 -2.59
C SER A 93 4.16 6.70 -2.41
N GLU A 94 3.95 7.85 -3.06
CA GLU A 94 4.81 9.02 -2.89
C GLU A 94 4.76 9.53 -1.45
N ALA A 95 3.54 9.75 -0.91
CA ALA A 95 3.37 10.24 0.45
C ALA A 95 3.99 9.30 1.48
N TRP A 96 3.83 7.99 1.35
CA TRP A 96 4.46 7.02 2.24
C TRP A 96 5.98 7.04 2.14
N THR A 97 6.53 7.16 0.93
CA THR A 97 7.98 7.31 0.72
C THR A 97 8.53 8.56 1.42
N VAL A 98 7.82 9.69 1.32
CA VAL A 98 8.19 10.95 1.99
C VAL A 98 8.14 10.81 3.50
N ILE A 99 7.08 10.19 4.05
CA ILE A 99 6.96 9.91 5.49
C ILE A 99 8.17 9.11 5.98
N ASN A 100 8.48 8.00 5.31
CA ASN A 100 9.58 7.13 5.71
C ASN A 100 10.93 7.85 5.63
N SER A 101 11.18 8.58 4.56
CA SER A 101 12.41 9.36 4.38
C SER A 101 12.56 10.45 5.44
N SER A 102 11.48 11.16 5.75
CA SER A 102 11.48 12.25 6.75
C SER A 102 11.74 11.76 8.18
N LEU A 103 11.35 10.52 8.48
CA LEU A 103 11.55 9.87 9.76
C LEU A 103 12.79 8.96 9.79
N ASN A 104 13.58 8.95 8.71
CA ASN A 104 14.76 8.09 8.56
C ASN A 104 14.47 6.60 8.80
N LEU A 105 13.34 6.11 8.26
CA LEU A 105 12.88 4.74 8.38
C LEU A 105 13.14 3.95 7.11
N ALA A 106 13.46 2.66 7.25
CA ALA A 106 13.64 1.73 6.14
C ALA A 106 12.68 0.52 6.26
N PRO A 107 11.36 0.73 6.04
CA PRO A 107 10.43 -0.39 6.07
C PRO A 107 10.60 -1.31 4.87
N GLN A 108 10.16 -2.56 5.03
CA GLN A 108 9.80 -3.39 3.89
C GLN A 108 8.41 -2.96 3.40
N LEU A 109 8.32 -2.52 2.15
CA LEU A 109 7.07 -2.13 1.50
C LEU A 109 6.60 -3.23 0.53
N ASP A 110 5.34 -3.63 0.64
CA ASP A 110 4.68 -4.55 -0.28
C ASP A 110 3.45 -3.86 -0.90
N PHE A 111 3.23 -4.05 -2.20
CA PHE A 111 2.07 -3.55 -2.94
C PHE A 111 1.31 -4.72 -3.57
N THR A 112 -0.01 -4.73 -3.45
CA THR A 112 -0.87 -5.77 -4.03
C THR A 112 -2.16 -5.20 -4.57
N PHE A 113 -2.62 -5.69 -5.72
CA PHE A 113 -3.97 -5.37 -6.21
C PHE A 113 -5.03 -6.20 -5.48
N ILE A 114 -6.19 -5.59 -5.30
CA ILE A 114 -7.39 -6.25 -4.76
C ILE A 114 -8.34 -6.52 -5.91
N GLY A 115 -8.80 -7.75 -6.00
CA GLY A 115 -9.79 -8.16 -6.99
C GLY A 115 -9.73 -9.66 -7.23
N SER A 116 -10.19 -10.08 -8.40
CA SER A 116 -10.25 -11.49 -8.78
C SER A 116 -9.73 -11.67 -10.20
N PRO A 117 -8.95 -12.73 -10.46
CA PRO A 117 -8.49 -13.04 -11.81
C PRO A 117 -9.69 -13.29 -12.72
N ALA A 118 -9.53 -13.01 -14.02
CA ALA A 118 -10.49 -13.41 -15.03
C ALA A 118 -10.75 -14.93 -14.93
N PRO A 119 -11.99 -15.39 -15.13
CA PRO A 119 -12.25 -16.82 -15.25
C PRO A 119 -11.38 -17.38 -16.38
N SER A 120 -10.56 -18.40 -16.07
CA SER A 120 -9.76 -19.07 -17.07
C SER A 120 -10.68 -19.66 -18.13
N LEU A 121 -10.39 -19.39 -19.41
CA LEU A 121 -11.11 -19.99 -20.55
C LEU A 121 -10.93 -21.52 -20.67
N GLU A 122 -10.21 -22.15 -19.73
CA GLU A 122 -10.08 -23.60 -19.63
C GLU A 122 -11.08 -24.16 -18.61
N GLU A 123 -12.33 -24.35 -19.04
CA GLU A 123 -13.23 -25.42 -18.60
C GLU A 123 -14.45 -25.46 -19.56
N GLU A 124 -14.23 -25.93 -20.79
CA GLU A 124 -15.24 -26.63 -21.63
C GLU A 124 -14.67 -27.94 -22.15
#